data_AF-A0A444HM82-F1
#
_entry.id   AF-A0A444HM82-F1
#
_cell.length_a   1.000
_cell.length_b   1.000
_cell.length_c   1.000
_cell.angle_alpha   90.00
_cell.angle_beta   90.00
_cell.angle_gamma   90.00
#
_symmetry.space_group_name_H-M   'P 1'
#
loop_
_entity.id
_entity.type
_entity.pdbx_description
1 polymer ?
#
loop_
_entity_poly.entity_id
_entity_poly.type
_entity_poly.pdbx_seq_one_letter_code
_entity_poly.pdbx_strand_id
1 'polypeptide(L)'
;MTTPFQVSFDLLPSSGHKSTFSPEGVGAFLSDSFNADLLAKRLQFPILTRGRTLLLVADFGGHHQKQHFDTYTFLILDLAKNQNWLAYQRRFRHSILPNSRRMSFKALNDGMRRQALVPFMRAAAGIEGYLVQFAISKKGGSLFTGPAEDEVGAELLKGWKANVQERLLRVLHLSAFLLSGLSSPGQDVLWVIDEDAIAANVSLLTGLTRLFQRVMASYFSHSLGHIRCSTTGIADDGSLVLEDLAAIADLTTGALGELCTGLVNEKVFPRQGLLTPLPKQLTWKTSLLASWMAAPEFAIRRHTTILGLGPGEKNTLVSTLEWRMYERTFATSP
;
A
#
# COMPACT_ATOMS: atom_id res chain seq x y z
N MET A 1 -24.44 -11.86 13.74
CA MET A 1 -23.56 -12.02 14.90
C MET A 1 -22.14 -11.83 14.41
N THR A 2 -21.56 -10.64 14.58
CA THR A 2 -20.17 -10.34 14.26
C THR A 2 -19.32 -10.74 15.46
N THR A 3 -18.61 -11.87 15.36
CA THR A 3 -17.60 -12.21 16.37
C THR A 3 -16.52 -11.13 16.31
N PRO A 4 -16.26 -10.38 17.40
CA PRO A 4 -15.23 -9.35 17.38
C PRO A 4 -13.88 -9.98 17.04
N PHE A 5 -13.11 -9.28 16.21
CA PHE A 5 -11.81 -9.73 15.75
C PHE A 5 -10.83 -9.80 16.92
N GLN A 6 -10.50 -11.01 17.40
CA GLN A 6 -9.39 -11.21 18.32
C GLN A 6 -8.08 -11.29 17.51
N VAL A 7 -7.28 -10.22 17.56
CA VAL A 7 -5.89 -10.22 17.08
C VAL A 7 -5.07 -11.12 17.99
N SER A 8 -4.52 -12.23 17.46
CA SER A 8 -3.47 -12.96 18.18
C SER A 8 -2.14 -12.23 18.00
N PHE A 9 -1.43 -12.04 19.11
CA PHE A 9 -0.09 -11.45 19.15
C PHE A 9 1.01 -12.51 19.33
N ASP A 10 0.67 -13.78 19.16
CA ASP A 10 1.61 -14.89 19.31
C ASP A 10 2.69 -14.83 18.23
N LEU A 11 3.91 -15.25 18.58
CA LEU A 11 5.00 -15.41 17.61
C LEU A 11 4.94 -16.78 16.96
N LEU A 12 5.26 -16.85 15.67
CA LEU A 12 5.46 -18.13 15.00
C LEU A 12 6.88 -18.66 15.28
N PRO A 13 7.06 -20.00 15.29
CA PRO A 13 8.39 -20.59 15.29
C PRO A 13 9.21 -20.04 14.11
N SER A 14 10.52 -19.86 14.29
CA SER A 14 11.39 -19.41 13.20
C SER A 14 11.34 -20.42 12.04
N SER A 15 10.84 -20.02 10.89
CA SER A 15 10.58 -20.93 9.77
C SER A 15 11.79 -21.20 8.87
N GLY A 16 12.96 -20.58 9.12
CA GLY A 16 14.12 -20.67 8.22
C GLY A 16 13.84 -20.20 6.77
N HIS A 17 12.65 -19.67 6.53
CA HIS A 17 12.13 -19.34 5.21
C HIS A 17 12.84 -18.08 4.69
N LYS A 18 13.40 -18.17 3.49
CA LYS A 18 14.00 -17.01 2.81
C LYS A 18 12.90 -16.26 2.08
N SER A 19 12.58 -15.06 2.55
CA SER A 19 11.66 -14.16 1.88
C SER A 19 12.17 -13.78 0.48
N THR A 20 11.45 -14.21 -0.55
CA THR A 20 11.70 -13.86 -1.95
C THR A 20 10.36 -13.60 -2.64
N PHE A 21 10.26 -12.51 -3.39
CA PHE A 21 9.06 -12.22 -4.17
C PHE A 21 8.93 -13.17 -5.36
N SER A 22 7.70 -13.62 -5.61
CA SER A 22 7.39 -14.50 -6.73
C SER A 22 7.66 -13.81 -8.08
N PRO A 23 8.24 -14.52 -9.06
CA PRO A 23 8.40 -14.01 -10.42
C PRO A 23 7.12 -14.18 -11.28
N GLU A 24 6.04 -14.74 -10.73
CA GLU A 24 4.82 -15.03 -11.49
C GLU A 24 3.93 -13.79 -11.69
N GLY A 25 3.18 -13.75 -12.80
CA GLY A 25 2.26 -12.67 -13.13
C GLY A 25 2.93 -11.28 -13.13
N VAL A 26 2.48 -10.36 -12.26
CA VAL A 26 3.13 -9.04 -12.12
C VAL A 26 4.55 -9.13 -11.56
N GLY A 27 4.88 -10.25 -10.91
CA GLY A 27 6.22 -10.56 -10.42
C GLY A 27 7.28 -10.63 -11.52
N ALA A 28 6.89 -10.94 -12.75
CA ALA A 28 7.80 -11.07 -13.89
C ALA A 28 8.58 -9.79 -14.18
N PHE A 29 8.05 -8.63 -13.77
CA PHE A 29 8.68 -7.32 -13.94
C PHE A 29 8.87 -6.55 -12.63
N LEU A 30 8.34 -7.05 -11.50
CA LEU A 30 8.51 -6.42 -10.19
C LEU A 30 9.53 -7.12 -9.29
N SER A 31 9.66 -8.44 -9.38
CA SER A 31 10.36 -9.26 -8.39
C SER A 31 11.82 -8.84 -8.17
N ASP A 32 12.57 -8.52 -9.23
CA ASP A 32 13.97 -8.10 -9.14
C ASP A 32 14.17 -6.84 -8.28
N SER A 33 13.39 -5.78 -8.53
CA SER A 33 13.50 -4.52 -7.77
C SER A 33 13.15 -4.74 -6.30
N PHE A 34 12.09 -5.50 -6.03
CA PHE A 34 11.64 -5.78 -4.68
C PHE A 34 12.61 -6.69 -3.91
N ASN A 35 13.16 -7.71 -4.57
CA ASN A 35 14.19 -8.58 -4.00
C ASN A 35 15.48 -7.80 -3.73
N ALA A 36 15.91 -6.90 -4.63
CA ALA A 36 17.05 -6.03 -4.41
C ALA A 36 16.86 -5.13 -3.17
N ASP A 37 15.67 -4.52 -3.01
CA ASP A 37 15.36 -3.72 -1.83
C ASP A 37 15.32 -4.58 -0.55
N LEU A 38 14.82 -5.84 -0.61
CA LEU A 38 14.87 -6.76 0.54
C LEU A 38 16.30 -7.05 0.98
N LEU A 39 17.17 -7.30 0.00
CA LEU A 39 18.58 -7.61 0.24
C LEU A 39 19.34 -6.39 0.80
N ALA A 40 18.96 -5.17 0.41
CA ALA A 40 19.57 -3.94 0.93
C ALA A 40 19.18 -3.65 2.40
N LYS A 41 18.03 -4.14 2.87
CA LYS A 41 17.46 -3.79 4.19
C LYS A 41 17.18 -5.03 5.06
N ARG A 42 18.16 -5.93 5.18
CA ARG A 42 18.00 -7.23 5.87
C ARG A 42 17.70 -7.19 7.37
N LEU A 43 17.94 -6.05 8.02
CA LEU A 43 17.69 -5.88 9.46
C LEU A 43 16.32 -5.28 9.77
N GLN A 44 15.48 -5.09 8.76
CA GLN A 44 14.13 -4.54 8.90
C GLN A 44 13.09 -5.61 8.57
N PHE A 45 11.82 -5.29 8.82
CA PHE A 45 10.71 -6.05 8.25
C PHE A 45 10.97 -6.29 6.75
N PRO A 46 10.82 -7.53 6.24
CA PRO A 46 10.16 -8.67 6.85
C PRO A 46 11.16 -9.73 7.39
N ILE A 47 12.43 -9.43 7.67
CA ILE A 47 13.45 -10.49 7.84
C ILE A 47 13.65 -10.91 9.32
N LEU A 48 13.09 -10.14 10.26
CA LEU A 48 13.13 -10.45 11.70
C LEU A 48 12.09 -11.51 12.12
N THR A 49 12.09 -11.89 13.40
CA THR A 49 11.10 -12.81 14.01
C THR A 49 9.67 -12.38 13.68
N ARG A 50 8.81 -13.33 13.30
CA ARG A 50 7.43 -13.05 12.87
C ARG A 50 6.39 -13.38 13.94
N GLY A 51 5.41 -12.50 14.06
CA GLY A 51 4.11 -12.74 14.64
C GLY A 51 3.24 -13.60 13.74
N ARG A 52 2.17 -14.12 14.34
CA ARG A 52 1.20 -15.00 13.70
C ARG A 52 0.37 -14.32 12.61
N THR A 53 0.10 -13.04 12.76
CA THR A 53 -0.81 -12.30 11.87
C THR A 53 -0.08 -11.20 11.12
N LEU A 54 -0.09 -11.30 9.80
CA LEU A 54 0.29 -10.24 8.89
C LEU A 54 -0.94 -9.40 8.54
N LEU A 55 -0.87 -8.10 8.78
CA LEU A 55 -1.90 -7.16 8.37
C LEU A 55 -1.48 -6.50 7.06
N LEU A 56 -2.37 -6.59 6.06
CA LEU A 56 -2.31 -5.86 4.81
C LEU A 56 -3.43 -4.81 4.84
N VAL A 57 -3.09 -3.53 4.77
CA VAL A 57 -4.07 -2.46 4.62
C VAL A 57 -3.85 -1.79 3.28
N ALA A 58 -4.92 -1.51 2.53
CA ALA A 58 -4.77 -0.91 1.21
C ALA A 58 -5.78 0.19 0.93
N ASP A 59 -5.32 1.20 0.18
CA ASP A 59 -6.16 2.24 -0.41
C ASP A 59 -5.74 2.50 -1.85
N PHE A 60 -6.69 2.94 -2.68
CA PHE A 60 -6.44 3.17 -4.09
C PHE A 60 -7.16 4.41 -4.61
N GLY A 61 -6.41 5.25 -5.32
CA GLY A 61 -6.85 6.50 -5.94
C GLY A 61 -6.68 6.47 -7.46
N GLY A 62 -6.97 7.60 -8.10
CA GLY A 62 -6.93 7.71 -9.57
C GLY A 62 -8.27 8.01 -10.22
N HIS A 63 -9.39 8.10 -9.49
CA HIS A 63 -10.72 8.15 -10.11
C HIS A 63 -11.02 9.44 -10.89
N HIS A 64 -10.24 10.49 -10.70
CA HIS A 64 -10.46 11.75 -11.42
C HIS A 64 -9.89 11.67 -12.84
N GLN A 65 -10.68 12.08 -13.84
CA GLN A 65 -10.28 12.09 -15.25
C GLN A 65 -8.99 12.90 -15.52
N LYS A 66 -8.68 13.89 -14.69
CA LYS A 66 -7.48 14.72 -14.79
C LYS A 66 -6.20 14.05 -14.29
N GLN A 67 -6.29 12.92 -13.58
CA GLN A 67 -5.13 12.19 -13.09
C GLN A 67 -4.59 11.25 -14.18
N HIS A 68 -3.28 11.29 -14.40
CA HIS A 68 -2.60 10.47 -15.42
C HIS A 68 -2.33 9.02 -14.98
N PHE A 69 -2.47 8.73 -13.69
CA PHE A 69 -2.15 7.44 -13.09
C PHE A 69 -3.29 6.96 -12.18
N ASP A 70 -3.47 5.65 -12.12
CA ASP A 70 -4.12 4.97 -11.01
C ASP A 70 -3.07 4.68 -9.94
N THR A 71 -3.40 4.94 -8.68
CA THR A 71 -2.45 4.83 -7.56
C THR A 71 -2.93 3.81 -6.55
N TYR A 72 -2.03 2.93 -6.12
CA TYR A 72 -2.32 1.85 -5.20
C TYR A 72 -1.30 1.91 -4.07
N THR A 73 -1.75 1.98 -2.82
CA THR A 73 -0.86 1.88 -1.67
C THR A 73 -1.24 0.70 -0.81
N PHE A 74 -0.24 -0.04 -0.39
CA PHE A 74 -0.34 -1.18 0.50
C PHE A 74 0.57 -0.94 1.70
N LEU A 75 0.01 -0.99 2.90
CA LEU A 75 0.75 -1.01 4.15
C LEU A 75 0.72 -2.44 4.70
N ILE A 76 1.88 -3.07 4.76
CA ILE A 76 2.05 -4.42 5.29
C ILE A 76 2.80 -4.34 6.60
N LEU A 77 2.26 -4.92 7.66
CA LEU A 77 2.95 -4.98 8.94
C LEU A 77 2.62 -6.24 9.72
N ASP A 78 3.50 -6.56 10.65
CA ASP A 78 3.28 -7.60 11.63
C ASP A 78 2.60 -6.98 12.87
N LEU A 79 1.39 -7.43 13.20
CA LEU A 79 0.63 -6.84 14.30
C LEU A 79 1.33 -7.03 15.65
N ALA A 80 2.03 -8.15 15.85
CA ALA A 80 2.74 -8.42 17.10
C ALA A 80 3.96 -7.52 17.31
N LYS A 81 4.56 -7.01 16.24
CA LYS A 81 5.74 -6.13 16.29
C LYS A 81 5.41 -4.66 16.49
N ASN A 82 4.15 -4.26 16.32
CA ASN A 82 3.74 -2.85 16.31
C ASN A 82 3.09 -2.37 17.62
N GLN A 83 3.37 -3.02 18.76
CA GLN A 83 2.80 -2.63 20.06
C GLN A 83 3.14 -1.21 20.50
N ASN A 84 4.39 -0.78 20.26
CA ASN A 84 4.82 0.57 20.58
C ASN A 84 4.05 1.62 19.77
N TRP A 85 3.81 1.33 18.49
CA TRP A 85 2.98 2.16 17.63
C TRP A 85 1.53 2.19 18.13
N LEU A 86 0.94 1.05 18.50
CA LEU A 86 -0.42 0.98 19.06
C LEU A 86 -0.57 1.84 20.33
N ALA A 87 0.40 1.79 21.23
CA ALA A 87 0.42 2.62 22.43
C ALA A 87 0.55 4.12 22.11
N TYR A 88 1.35 4.47 21.09
CA TYR A 88 1.47 5.85 20.62
C TYR A 88 0.18 6.34 19.96
N GLN A 89 -0.44 5.53 19.09
CA GLN A 89 -1.69 5.84 18.39
C GLN A 89 -2.80 6.18 19.40
N ARG A 90 -2.97 5.38 20.46
CA ARG A 90 -3.97 5.67 21.50
C ARG A 90 -3.74 7.02 22.18
N ARG A 91 -2.49 7.33 22.54
CA ARG A 91 -2.12 8.64 23.14
C ARG A 91 -2.36 9.80 22.17
N PHE A 92 -1.98 9.63 20.91
CA PHE A 92 -2.24 10.61 19.85
C PHE A 92 -3.74 10.87 19.68
N ARG A 93 -4.56 9.81 19.62
CA ARG A 93 -6.01 9.94 19.49
C ARG A 93 -6.64 10.67 20.66
N HIS A 94 -6.23 10.35 21.89
CA HIS A 94 -6.74 11.01 23.08
C HIS A 94 -6.35 12.50 23.15
N SER A 95 -5.15 12.86 22.69
CA SER A 95 -4.62 14.23 22.84
C SER A 95 -4.93 15.16 21.66
N ILE A 96 -4.98 14.65 20.43
CA ILE A 96 -5.01 15.48 19.21
C ILE A 96 -6.29 15.26 18.38
N LEU A 97 -6.89 14.06 18.41
CA LEU A 97 -8.12 13.73 17.67
C LEU A 97 -9.21 13.11 18.57
N PRO A 98 -9.69 13.80 19.62
CA PRO A 98 -10.55 13.21 20.65
C PRO A 98 -11.97 12.83 20.21
N ASN A 99 -12.44 13.29 19.05
CA ASN A 99 -13.84 13.11 18.60
C ASN A 99 -14.00 12.01 17.54
N SER A 100 -13.19 10.96 17.58
CA SER A 100 -13.21 9.86 16.61
C SER A 100 -13.11 10.29 15.14
N ARG A 101 -12.54 11.48 14.88
CA ARG A 101 -12.39 12.03 13.52
C ARG A 101 -11.41 11.18 12.74
N ARG A 102 -11.83 10.66 11.59
CA ARG A 102 -10.98 9.88 10.69
C ARG A 102 -10.08 10.80 9.87
N MET A 103 -8.81 10.41 9.70
CA MET A 103 -7.87 11.10 8.82
C MET A 103 -8.11 10.64 7.38
N SER A 104 -8.12 11.58 6.43
CA SER A 104 -8.09 11.24 5.01
C SER A 104 -7.56 12.42 4.18
N PHE A 105 -6.94 12.13 3.04
CA PHE A 105 -6.31 13.10 2.15
C PHE A 105 -7.27 14.18 1.68
N LYS A 106 -8.51 13.80 1.35
CA LYS A 106 -9.57 14.74 0.93
C LYS A 106 -10.04 15.64 2.08
N ALA A 107 -10.03 15.13 3.31
CA ALA A 107 -10.52 15.85 4.48
C ALA A 107 -9.47 16.77 5.15
N LEU A 108 -8.21 16.81 4.68
CA LEU A 108 -7.14 17.64 5.26
C LEU A 108 -7.35 19.16 5.18
N ASN A 109 -8.41 19.62 4.51
CA ASN A 109 -8.80 21.03 4.58
C ASN A 109 -9.50 21.39 5.90
N ASP A 110 -9.95 20.40 6.68
CA ASP A 110 -10.42 20.58 8.06
C ASP A 110 -9.28 21.03 8.97
N GLY A 111 -9.49 22.09 9.76
CA GLY A 111 -8.45 22.72 10.58
C GLY A 111 -7.83 21.77 11.61
N MET A 112 -8.65 20.92 12.25
CA MET A 112 -8.17 19.95 13.24
C MET A 112 -7.36 18.84 12.57
N ARG A 113 -7.83 18.27 11.45
CA ARG A 113 -7.06 17.27 10.68
C ARG A 113 -5.74 17.84 10.15
N ARG A 114 -5.74 19.11 9.72
CA ARG A 114 -4.52 19.81 9.30
C ARG A 114 -3.50 19.89 10.42
N GLN A 115 -3.92 20.29 11.63
CA GLN A 115 -3.05 20.33 12.81
C GLN A 115 -2.57 18.93 13.21
N ALA A 116 -3.43 17.93 13.06
CA ALA A 116 -3.14 16.54 13.40
C ALA A 116 -2.20 15.84 12.40
N LEU A 117 -2.07 16.33 11.16
CA LEU A 117 -1.32 15.65 10.10
C LEU A 117 0.15 15.39 10.47
N VAL A 118 0.88 16.39 10.95
CA VAL A 118 2.30 16.20 11.30
C VAL A 118 2.47 15.20 12.45
N PRO A 119 1.77 15.34 13.60
CA PRO A 119 1.81 14.33 14.66
C PRO A 119 1.35 12.94 14.22
N PHE A 120 0.37 12.85 13.32
CA PHE A 120 -0.13 11.60 12.76
C PHE A 120 0.94 10.89 11.92
N MET A 121 1.59 11.61 11.00
CA MET A 121 2.67 11.02 10.19
C MET A 121 3.91 10.70 11.01
N ARG A 122 4.19 11.44 12.09
CA ARG A 122 5.21 11.04 13.10
C ARG A 122 4.84 9.75 13.81
N ALA A 123 3.56 9.49 14.08
CA ALA A 123 3.10 8.20 14.57
C ALA A 123 3.44 7.09 13.56
N ALA A 124 3.03 7.29 12.31
CA ALA A 124 3.22 6.34 11.21
C ALA A 124 4.70 5.98 10.96
N ALA A 125 5.61 6.93 11.19
CA ALA A 125 7.05 6.71 11.07
C ALA A 125 7.60 5.60 11.97
N GLY A 126 6.94 5.34 13.12
CA GLY A 126 7.32 4.31 14.08
C GLY A 126 6.78 2.91 13.75
N ILE A 127 6.03 2.75 12.66
CA ILE A 127 5.51 1.45 12.25
C ILE A 127 6.65 0.58 11.71
N GLU A 128 6.84 -0.59 12.31
CA GLU A 128 7.68 -1.64 11.75
C GLU A 128 6.87 -2.38 10.68
N GLY A 129 7.02 -1.92 9.43
CA GLY A 129 6.26 -2.44 8.31
C GLY A 129 6.80 -1.94 6.98
N TYR A 130 6.04 -2.22 5.93
CA TYR A 130 6.38 -1.92 4.56
C TYR A 130 5.23 -1.19 3.87
N LEU A 131 5.44 0.09 3.58
CA LEU A 131 4.56 0.91 2.77
C LEU A 131 5.00 0.84 1.31
N VAL A 132 4.22 0.14 0.50
CA VAL A 132 4.48 -0.04 -0.92
C VAL A 132 3.46 0.74 -1.73
N GLN A 133 3.93 1.49 -2.72
CA GLN A 133 3.09 2.28 -3.58
C GLN A 133 3.33 1.95 -5.06
N PHE A 134 2.25 1.91 -5.83
CA PHE A 134 2.29 1.78 -7.28
C PHE A 134 1.55 2.95 -7.93
N ALA A 135 2.15 3.58 -8.94
CA ALA A 135 1.45 4.48 -9.84
C ALA A 135 1.44 3.87 -11.25
N ILE A 136 0.26 3.48 -11.71
CA ILE A 136 0.07 2.78 -13.00
C ILE A 136 -0.51 3.75 -14.01
N SER A 137 0.18 3.95 -15.12
CA SER A 137 -0.25 4.90 -16.14
C SER A 137 -1.56 4.46 -16.80
N LYS A 138 -2.51 5.39 -16.90
CA LYS A 138 -3.79 5.11 -17.59
C LYS A 138 -3.66 5.05 -19.11
N LYS A 139 -2.54 5.52 -19.68
CA LYS A 139 -2.38 5.66 -21.14
C LYS A 139 -2.24 4.32 -21.86
N GLY A 140 -1.71 3.29 -21.21
CA GLY A 140 -1.50 1.98 -21.84
C GLY A 140 -2.62 0.97 -21.63
N GLY A 141 -3.77 1.39 -21.12
CA GLY A 141 -4.94 0.54 -20.98
C GLY A 141 -4.81 -0.49 -19.85
N SER A 142 -5.00 -1.77 -20.20
CA SER A 142 -5.09 -2.87 -19.25
C SER A 142 -3.70 -3.44 -18.91
N LEU A 143 -3.47 -3.79 -17.65
CA LEU A 143 -2.28 -4.55 -17.24
C LEU A 143 -2.44 -6.04 -17.59
N PHE A 144 -3.68 -6.50 -17.73
CA PHE A 144 -4.02 -7.89 -18.01
C PHE A 144 -4.65 -8.03 -19.40
N THR A 145 -4.19 -9.00 -20.18
CA THR A 145 -4.69 -9.28 -21.53
C THR A 145 -5.74 -10.40 -21.50
N GLY A 146 -6.97 -10.09 -21.90
CA GLY A 146 -8.07 -11.07 -21.99
C GLY A 146 -8.60 -11.55 -20.62
N PRO A 147 -9.58 -12.47 -20.58
CA PRO A 147 -10.07 -13.02 -19.32
C PRO A 147 -8.94 -13.83 -18.69
N ALA A 148 -8.17 -13.19 -17.81
CA ALA A 148 -7.02 -13.75 -17.09
C ALA A 148 -7.43 -14.74 -15.99
N GLU A 149 -8.64 -15.29 -16.08
CA GLU A 149 -9.16 -16.26 -15.15
C GLU A 149 -9.90 -17.35 -15.93
N ASP A 150 -9.84 -18.57 -15.41
CA ASP A 150 -10.67 -19.67 -15.89
C ASP A 150 -12.16 -19.36 -15.76
N GLU A 151 -13.03 -20.26 -16.24
CA GLU A 151 -14.48 -20.07 -16.23
C GLU A 151 -15.03 -19.65 -14.85
N VAL A 152 -14.45 -20.20 -13.77
CA VAL A 152 -14.85 -19.90 -12.39
C VAL A 152 -14.50 -18.47 -12.00
N GLY A 153 -13.30 -18.00 -12.29
CA GLY A 153 -12.92 -16.62 -11.99
C GLY A 153 -13.68 -15.62 -12.88
N ALA A 154 -13.83 -15.93 -14.17
CA ALA A 154 -14.65 -15.14 -15.08
C ALA A 154 -16.10 -14.98 -14.57
N GLU A 155 -16.68 -16.04 -13.99
CA GLU A 155 -18.00 -15.98 -13.36
C GLU A 155 -18.00 -15.10 -12.10
N LEU A 156 -17.00 -15.24 -11.22
CA LEU A 156 -16.87 -14.40 -10.03
C LEU A 156 -16.74 -12.92 -10.40
N LEU A 157 -15.97 -12.58 -11.43
CA LEU A 157 -15.77 -11.20 -11.91
C LEU A 157 -17.06 -10.52 -12.38
N LYS A 158 -18.10 -11.28 -12.79
CA LYS A 158 -19.42 -10.71 -13.16
C LYS A 158 -20.11 -9.99 -12.00
N GLY A 159 -19.68 -10.22 -10.75
CA GLY A 159 -20.13 -9.45 -9.59
C GLY A 159 -19.78 -7.96 -9.67
N TRP A 160 -18.79 -7.57 -10.48
CA TRP A 160 -18.34 -6.19 -10.65
C TRP A 160 -18.60 -5.67 -12.05
N LYS A 161 -18.81 -4.35 -12.15
CA LYS A 161 -18.87 -3.64 -13.44
C LYS A 161 -17.53 -3.73 -14.16
N ALA A 162 -17.54 -3.75 -15.49
CA ALA A 162 -16.34 -3.88 -16.31
C ALA A 162 -15.24 -2.84 -15.96
N ASN A 163 -15.62 -1.60 -15.68
CA ASN A 163 -14.67 -0.55 -15.28
C ASN A 163 -14.05 -0.75 -13.88
N VAL A 164 -14.60 -1.64 -13.06
CA VAL A 164 -14.09 -2.00 -11.73
C VAL A 164 -13.26 -3.28 -11.78
N GLN A 165 -13.55 -4.20 -12.71
CA GLN A 165 -12.85 -5.49 -12.85
C GLN A 165 -11.33 -5.33 -13.03
N GLU A 166 -10.90 -4.44 -13.93
CA GLU A 166 -9.45 -4.19 -14.13
C GLU A 166 -8.78 -3.70 -12.85
N ARG A 167 -9.44 -2.79 -12.11
CA ARG A 167 -8.92 -2.30 -10.83
C ARG A 167 -8.86 -3.42 -9.80
N LEU A 168 -9.90 -4.25 -9.71
CA LEU A 168 -9.95 -5.40 -8.83
C LEU A 168 -8.79 -6.36 -9.13
N LEU A 169 -8.57 -6.74 -10.40
CA LEU A 169 -7.46 -7.60 -10.79
C LEU A 169 -6.10 -7.01 -10.40
N ARG A 170 -5.88 -5.71 -10.62
CA ARG A 170 -4.65 -5.03 -10.18
C ARG A 170 -4.46 -5.15 -8.67
N VAL A 171 -5.52 -4.90 -7.91
CA VAL A 171 -5.50 -5.01 -6.44
C VAL A 171 -5.17 -6.44 -6.00
N LEU A 172 -5.81 -7.45 -6.59
CA LEU A 172 -5.59 -8.86 -6.27
C LEU A 172 -4.16 -9.30 -6.59
N HIS A 173 -3.68 -9.02 -7.80
CA HIS A 173 -2.34 -9.43 -8.25
C HIS A 173 -1.22 -8.71 -7.51
N LEU A 174 -1.34 -7.40 -7.27
CA LEU A 174 -0.35 -6.66 -6.48
C LEU A 174 -0.34 -7.14 -5.02
N SER A 175 -1.51 -7.41 -4.43
CA SER A 175 -1.58 -7.95 -3.07
C SER A 175 -0.97 -9.34 -2.97
N ALA A 176 -1.27 -10.23 -3.93
CA ALA A 176 -0.73 -11.59 -3.96
C ALA A 176 0.78 -11.58 -4.16
N PHE A 177 1.28 -10.75 -5.09
CA PHE A 177 2.72 -10.51 -5.28
C PHE A 177 3.37 -10.06 -3.97
N LEU A 178 2.82 -9.03 -3.31
CA LEU A 178 3.41 -8.50 -2.10
C LEU A 178 3.46 -9.51 -0.97
N LEU A 179 2.35 -10.20 -0.73
CA LEU A 179 2.28 -11.22 0.30
C LEU A 179 3.19 -12.41 -0.01
N SER A 180 3.41 -12.78 -1.29
CA SER A 180 4.30 -13.89 -1.65
C SER A 180 5.73 -13.69 -1.14
N GLY A 181 6.24 -12.45 -1.14
CA GLY A 181 7.57 -12.14 -0.65
C GLY A 181 7.63 -11.74 0.82
N LEU A 182 6.52 -11.25 1.39
CA LEU A 182 6.51 -10.67 2.75
C LEU A 182 5.97 -11.59 3.84
N SER A 183 5.16 -12.58 3.47
CA SER A 183 4.59 -13.55 4.41
C SER A 183 5.55 -14.68 4.75
N SER A 184 5.17 -15.50 5.72
CA SER A 184 5.89 -16.73 6.08
C SER A 184 4.95 -17.93 6.07
N PRO A 185 5.48 -19.17 5.95
CA PRO A 185 4.67 -20.38 6.03
C PRO A 185 3.81 -20.42 7.31
N GLY A 186 2.53 -20.71 7.15
CA GLY A 186 1.55 -20.79 8.25
C GLY A 186 1.11 -19.45 8.85
N GLN A 187 1.58 -18.31 8.32
CA GLN A 187 1.17 -16.99 8.80
C GLN A 187 -0.27 -16.68 8.38
N ASP A 188 -1.07 -16.19 9.32
CA ASP A 188 -2.42 -15.69 9.08
C ASP A 188 -2.33 -14.32 8.38
N VAL A 189 -3.22 -14.04 7.44
CA VAL A 189 -3.33 -12.74 6.77
C VAL A 189 -4.69 -12.12 7.07
N LEU A 190 -4.67 -10.93 7.65
CA LEU A 190 -5.82 -10.03 7.66
C LEU A 190 -5.61 -8.97 6.57
N TRP A 191 -6.51 -8.91 5.61
CA TRP A 191 -6.52 -7.89 4.58
C TRP A 191 -7.68 -6.92 4.81
N VAL A 192 -7.34 -5.66 5.09
CA VAL A 192 -8.29 -4.57 5.25
C VAL A 192 -8.21 -3.63 4.05
N ILE A 193 -9.35 -3.37 3.45
CA ILE A 193 -9.50 -2.40 2.36
C ILE A 193 -10.54 -1.36 2.76
N ASP A 194 -10.44 -0.16 2.21
CA ASP A 194 -11.51 0.82 2.37
C ASP A 194 -12.81 0.35 1.69
N GLU A 195 -13.94 0.84 2.17
CA GLU A 195 -15.25 0.49 1.61
C GLU A 195 -15.50 1.28 0.33
N ASP A 196 -15.19 0.66 -0.81
CA ASP A 196 -15.38 1.26 -2.13
C ASP A 196 -16.04 0.28 -3.13
N ALA A 197 -16.03 0.62 -4.42
CA ALA A 197 -16.64 -0.21 -5.46
C ALA A 197 -16.11 -1.66 -5.56
N ILE A 198 -14.90 -1.96 -5.07
CA ILE A 198 -14.38 -3.34 -5.05
C ILE A 198 -14.95 -4.15 -3.88
N ALA A 199 -15.38 -3.51 -2.78
CA ALA A 199 -15.89 -4.16 -1.58
C ALA A 199 -17.11 -3.46 -0.96
N ALA A 200 -18.02 -2.96 -1.81
CA ALA A 200 -19.14 -2.12 -1.40
C ALA A 200 -20.23 -2.82 -0.55
N ASN A 201 -20.14 -4.15 -0.41
CA ASN A 201 -21.04 -4.93 0.43
C ASN A 201 -20.43 -6.30 0.73
N VAL A 202 -21.03 -7.03 1.68
CA VAL A 202 -20.58 -8.35 2.13
C VAL A 202 -20.50 -9.38 0.98
N SER A 203 -21.40 -9.31 -0.01
CA SER A 203 -21.38 -10.22 -1.16
C SER A 203 -20.13 -9.99 -2.02
N LEU A 204 -19.85 -8.74 -2.37
CA LEU A 204 -18.63 -8.37 -3.11
C LEU A 204 -17.36 -8.70 -2.31
N LEU A 205 -17.34 -8.43 -1.00
CA LEU A 205 -16.21 -8.79 -0.14
C LEU A 205 -15.96 -10.31 -0.10
N THR A 206 -17.04 -11.11 -0.10
CA THR A 206 -16.94 -12.57 -0.18
C THR A 206 -16.39 -13.02 -1.53
N GLY A 207 -16.88 -12.43 -2.62
CA GLY A 207 -16.37 -12.69 -3.96
C GLY A 207 -14.89 -12.31 -4.09
N LEU A 208 -14.49 -11.16 -3.54
CA LEU A 208 -13.12 -10.66 -3.53
C LEU A 208 -12.20 -11.64 -2.81
N THR A 209 -12.64 -12.17 -1.67
CA THR A 209 -11.87 -13.18 -0.91
C THR A 209 -11.67 -14.45 -1.72
N ARG A 210 -12.70 -14.92 -2.44
CA ARG A 210 -12.63 -16.10 -3.30
C ARG A 210 -11.70 -15.89 -4.50
N LEU A 211 -11.82 -14.75 -5.18
CA LEU A 211 -10.93 -14.38 -6.27
C LEU A 211 -9.48 -14.27 -5.78
N PHE A 212 -9.27 -13.68 -4.61
CA PHE A 212 -7.94 -13.54 -4.04
C PHE A 212 -7.29 -14.88 -3.76
N GLN A 213 -8.02 -15.82 -3.15
CA GLN A 213 -7.53 -17.19 -2.93
C GLN A 213 -7.05 -17.83 -4.24
N ARG A 214 -7.77 -17.60 -5.35
CA ARG A 214 -7.41 -18.15 -6.67
C ARG A 214 -6.15 -17.49 -7.22
N VAL A 215 -6.09 -16.16 -7.20
CA VAL A 215 -4.91 -15.41 -7.65
C VAL A 215 -3.67 -15.82 -6.85
N MET A 216 -3.80 -15.97 -5.54
CA MET A 216 -2.69 -16.38 -4.66
C MET A 216 -2.12 -17.75 -5.00
N ALA A 217 -2.93 -18.69 -5.50
CA ALA A 217 -2.45 -20.03 -5.86
C ALA A 217 -1.32 -19.98 -6.91
N SER A 218 -1.29 -18.94 -7.75
CA SER A 218 -0.25 -18.76 -8.78
C SER A 218 1.00 -18.04 -8.27
N TYR A 219 0.96 -17.36 -7.11
CA TYR A 219 2.09 -16.57 -6.62
C TYR A 219 2.87 -17.26 -5.50
N PHE A 220 2.23 -18.11 -4.69
CA PHE A 220 2.80 -18.55 -3.42
C PHE A 220 3.57 -19.86 -3.55
N SER A 221 4.78 -19.89 -2.98
CA SER A 221 5.59 -21.11 -2.83
C SER A 221 5.36 -21.82 -1.49
N HIS A 222 4.55 -21.23 -0.62
CA HIS A 222 4.23 -21.75 0.72
C HIS A 222 2.75 -21.57 1.04
N SER A 223 2.26 -22.38 1.98
CA SER A 223 0.91 -22.25 2.51
C SER A 223 0.85 -21.17 3.58
N LEU A 224 -0.17 -20.32 3.50
CA LEU A 224 -0.57 -19.44 4.60
C LEU A 224 -1.45 -20.19 5.60
N GLY A 225 -1.69 -19.55 6.76
CA GLY A 225 -2.76 -19.93 7.67
C GLY A 225 -4.12 -19.46 7.15
N HIS A 226 -4.88 -18.77 8.00
CA HIS A 226 -6.15 -18.17 7.63
C HIS A 226 -5.96 -16.86 6.85
N ILE A 227 -6.72 -16.71 5.76
CA ILE A 227 -6.84 -15.44 5.04
C ILE A 227 -8.23 -14.88 5.31
N ARG A 228 -8.29 -13.64 5.77
CA ARG A 228 -9.55 -12.92 6.03
C ARG A 228 -9.49 -11.58 5.33
N CYS A 229 -10.51 -11.26 4.54
CA CYS A 229 -10.68 -9.92 3.98
C CYS A 229 -11.78 -9.19 4.74
N SER A 230 -11.58 -7.91 5.01
CA SER A 230 -12.57 -7.06 5.67
C SER A 230 -12.48 -5.62 5.19
N THR A 231 -13.48 -4.82 5.57
CA THR A 231 -13.41 -3.37 5.45
C THR A 231 -13.18 -2.74 6.82
N THR A 232 -12.69 -1.50 6.85
CA THR A 232 -12.53 -0.74 8.09
C THR A 232 -13.86 -0.63 8.86
N GLY A 233 -14.97 -0.42 8.15
CA GLY A 233 -16.32 -0.36 8.73
C GLY A 233 -16.81 -1.65 9.40
N ILE A 234 -16.29 -2.81 9.01
CA ILE A 234 -16.67 -4.12 9.57
C ILE A 234 -15.69 -4.58 10.66
N ALA A 235 -14.39 -4.38 10.45
CA ALA A 235 -13.35 -4.96 11.31
C ALA A 235 -12.91 -4.05 12.47
N ASP A 236 -13.09 -2.74 12.38
CA ASP A 236 -12.64 -1.83 13.44
C ASP A 236 -13.52 -1.99 14.69
N ASP A 237 -12.87 -2.08 15.85
CA ASP A 237 -13.51 -2.28 17.15
C ASP A 237 -13.89 -0.96 17.84
N GLY A 238 -13.76 0.17 17.14
CA GLY A 238 -13.95 1.51 17.67
C GLY A 238 -12.67 2.15 18.21
N SER A 239 -11.55 1.42 18.29
CA SER A 239 -10.24 2.00 18.61
C SER A 239 -9.66 2.86 17.49
N LEU A 240 -10.23 2.75 16.28
CA LEU A 240 -9.78 3.42 15.05
C LEU A 240 -8.35 3.03 14.63
N VAL A 241 -7.84 1.90 15.11
CA VAL A 241 -6.52 1.40 14.74
C VAL A 241 -6.49 1.03 13.26
N LEU A 242 -7.50 0.32 12.75
CA LEU A 242 -7.54 -0.08 11.35
C LEU A 242 -7.87 1.12 10.47
N GLU A 243 -8.72 2.03 10.96
CA GLU A 243 -8.98 3.33 10.32
C GLU A 243 -7.72 4.19 10.19
N ASP A 244 -6.86 4.24 11.21
CA ASP A 244 -5.58 4.98 11.16
C ASP A 244 -4.58 4.35 10.20
N LEU A 245 -4.48 3.02 10.18
CA LEU A 245 -3.62 2.33 9.22
C LEU A 245 -4.11 2.54 7.78
N ALA A 246 -5.42 2.51 7.55
CA ALA A 246 -6.03 2.80 6.26
C ALA A 246 -5.80 4.27 5.85
N ALA A 247 -5.88 5.20 6.80
CA ALA A 247 -5.60 6.61 6.54
C ALA A 247 -4.15 6.86 6.10
N ILE A 248 -3.16 6.10 6.57
CA ILE A 248 -1.78 6.19 6.08
C ILE A 248 -1.72 5.83 4.59
N ALA A 249 -2.41 4.75 4.20
CA ALA A 249 -2.51 4.35 2.79
C ALA A 249 -3.22 5.45 1.96
N ASP A 250 -4.37 5.96 2.40
CA ASP A 250 -5.11 7.02 1.69
C ASP A 250 -4.32 8.33 1.55
N LEU A 251 -3.68 8.78 2.62
CA LEU A 251 -2.85 9.99 2.59
C LEU A 251 -1.75 9.89 1.55
N THR A 252 -1.03 8.76 1.53
CA THR A 252 0.12 8.57 0.66
C THR A 252 -0.30 8.23 -0.78
N THR A 253 -1.41 7.52 -0.97
CA THR A 253 -2.07 7.34 -2.28
C THR A 253 -2.47 8.69 -2.89
N GLY A 254 -3.16 9.53 -2.13
CA GLY A 254 -3.59 10.85 -2.59
C GLY A 254 -2.41 11.76 -2.97
N ALA A 255 -1.37 11.78 -2.13
CA ALA A 255 -0.15 12.53 -2.41
C ALA A 255 0.59 12.02 -3.66
N LEU A 256 0.72 10.71 -3.83
CA LEU A 256 1.37 10.12 -5.01
C LEU A 256 0.61 10.46 -6.29
N GLY A 257 -0.73 10.39 -6.26
CA GLY A 257 -1.55 10.71 -7.44
C GLY A 257 -1.40 12.18 -7.87
N GLU A 258 -1.35 13.09 -6.90
CA GLU A 258 -1.12 14.52 -7.16
C GLU A 258 0.31 14.77 -7.66
N LEU A 259 1.32 14.16 -7.02
CA LEU A 259 2.73 14.28 -7.41
C LEU A 259 2.96 13.80 -8.85
N CYS A 260 2.55 12.59 -9.19
CA CYS A 260 2.73 12.02 -10.53
C CYS A 260 2.03 12.87 -11.59
N THR A 261 0.85 13.43 -11.25
CA THR A 261 0.14 14.35 -12.15
C THR A 261 0.92 15.65 -12.36
N GLY A 262 1.46 16.24 -11.29
CA GLY A 262 2.32 17.42 -11.38
C GLY A 262 3.58 17.19 -12.21
N LEU A 263 4.27 16.08 -11.99
CA LEU A 263 5.48 15.69 -12.73
C LEU A 263 5.23 15.58 -14.24
N VAL A 264 4.10 14.98 -14.64
CA VAL A 264 3.71 14.87 -16.05
C VAL A 264 3.37 16.24 -16.63
N ASN A 265 2.57 17.04 -15.92
CA ASN A 265 2.13 18.36 -16.41
C ASN A 265 3.31 19.31 -16.59
N GLU A 266 4.31 19.25 -15.72
CA GLU A 266 5.53 20.05 -15.80
C GLU A 266 6.62 19.43 -16.69
N LYS A 267 6.39 18.22 -17.25
CA LYS A 267 7.34 17.47 -18.10
C LYS A 267 8.68 17.19 -17.42
N VAL A 268 8.66 16.99 -16.11
CA VAL A 268 9.85 16.74 -15.28
C VAL A 268 9.82 15.34 -14.66
N PHE A 269 9.30 14.33 -15.36
CA PHE A 269 9.26 12.98 -14.79
C PHE A 269 10.67 12.46 -14.47
N PRO A 270 10.90 11.85 -13.29
CA PRO A 270 12.23 11.40 -12.87
C PRO A 270 12.89 10.46 -13.88
N ARG A 271 14.21 10.61 -14.01
CA ARG A 271 15.08 9.74 -14.81
C ARG A 271 16.12 9.09 -13.92
N GLN A 272 16.56 7.90 -14.29
CA GLN A 272 17.57 7.16 -13.53
C GLN A 272 18.82 8.01 -13.31
N GLY A 273 19.27 8.06 -12.06
CA GLY A 273 20.48 8.82 -11.66
C GLY A 273 20.31 10.34 -11.59
N LEU A 274 19.12 10.88 -11.86
CA LEU A 274 18.86 12.33 -11.78
C LEU A 274 17.95 12.66 -10.61
N LEU A 275 18.36 13.67 -9.83
CA LEU A 275 17.50 14.29 -8.83
C LEU A 275 16.50 15.21 -9.53
N THR A 276 15.22 14.94 -9.32
CA THR A 276 14.12 15.72 -9.88
C THR A 276 13.47 16.52 -8.76
N PRO A 277 13.39 17.86 -8.88
CA PRO A 277 12.70 18.67 -7.89
C PRO A 277 11.20 18.35 -7.89
N LEU A 278 10.54 18.55 -6.76
CA LEU A 278 9.08 18.47 -6.70
C LEU A 278 8.44 19.49 -7.66
N PRO A 279 7.31 19.15 -8.30
CA PRO A 279 6.52 20.08 -9.10
C PRO A 279 6.17 21.36 -8.32
N LYS A 280 6.12 22.50 -9.00
CA LYS A 280 5.88 23.81 -8.37
C LYS A 280 4.45 23.95 -7.83
N GLN A 281 3.48 23.29 -8.46
CA GLN A 281 2.06 23.46 -8.16
C GLN A 281 1.47 22.39 -7.24
N LEU A 282 2.29 21.78 -6.38
CA LEU A 282 1.77 20.85 -5.37
C LEU A 282 1.03 21.58 -4.26
N THR A 283 -0.01 20.95 -3.74
CA THR A 283 -0.66 21.36 -2.50
C THR A 283 0.30 21.20 -1.33
N TRP A 284 0.04 21.97 -0.27
CA TRP A 284 0.83 21.93 0.97
C TRP A 284 0.86 20.52 1.60
N LYS A 285 -0.27 19.78 1.52
CA LYS A 285 -0.39 18.42 2.07
C LYS A 285 0.46 17.42 1.30
N THR A 286 0.49 17.52 -0.03
CA THR A 286 1.31 16.65 -0.88
C THR A 286 2.79 16.95 -0.70
N SER A 287 3.16 18.23 -0.58
CA SER A 287 4.54 18.63 -0.29
C SER A 287 5.02 18.07 1.06
N LEU A 288 4.20 18.20 2.11
CA LEU A 288 4.49 17.67 3.44
C LEU A 288 4.63 16.14 3.43
N LEU A 289 3.70 15.45 2.78
CA LEU A 289 3.73 13.99 2.66
C LEU A 289 4.93 13.51 1.83
N ALA A 290 5.32 14.23 0.77
CA ALA A 290 6.54 13.94 0.02
C ALA A 290 7.81 14.09 0.87
N SER A 291 7.89 15.12 1.73
CA SER A 291 8.97 15.25 2.71
C SER A 291 8.99 14.08 3.69
N TRP A 292 7.82 13.67 4.21
CA TRP A 292 7.72 12.49 5.07
C TRP A 292 8.16 11.21 4.34
N MET A 293 7.79 11.04 3.07
CA MET A 293 8.23 9.89 2.25
C MET A 293 9.74 9.87 2.01
N ALA A 294 10.40 11.04 2.03
CA ALA A 294 11.82 11.19 1.78
C ALA A 294 12.72 11.09 3.01
N ALA A 295 12.15 11.13 4.22
CA ALA A 295 12.89 11.08 5.48
C ALA A 295 13.49 9.68 5.72
N PRO A 296 14.83 9.49 5.73
CA PRO A 296 15.45 8.16 5.78
C PRO A 296 15.40 7.47 7.15
N GLU A 297 15.11 8.21 8.22
CA GLU A 297 15.25 7.77 9.62
C GLU A 297 14.06 6.95 10.16
N PHE A 298 12.98 6.81 9.39
CA PHE A 298 11.78 6.13 9.85
C PHE A 298 11.90 4.61 9.79
N ALA A 299 11.31 3.93 10.77
CA ALA A 299 11.27 2.47 10.85
C ALA A 299 10.45 1.86 9.70
N ILE A 300 9.43 2.59 9.24
CA ILE A 300 8.59 2.15 8.13
C ILE A 300 9.39 2.16 6.82
N ARG A 301 9.53 0.98 6.24
CA ARG A 301 10.15 0.82 4.93
C ARG A 301 9.21 1.32 3.85
N ARG A 302 9.76 2.00 2.84
CA ARG A 302 9.00 2.57 1.73
C ARG A 302 9.56 2.10 0.40
N HIS A 303 8.67 1.78 -0.54
CA HIS A 303 9.00 1.44 -1.92
C HIS A 303 7.93 2.00 -2.85
N THR A 304 8.33 2.77 -3.86
CA THR A 304 7.41 3.40 -4.80
C THR A 304 7.77 2.97 -6.21
N THR A 305 6.82 2.37 -6.92
CA THR A 305 7.00 1.88 -8.28
C THR A 305 6.07 2.61 -9.23
N ILE A 306 6.59 3.03 -10.37
CA ILE A 306 5.84 3.60 -11.48
C ILE A 306 5.78 2.56 -12.59
N LEU A 307 4.56 2.28 -13.06
CA LEU A 307 4.29 1.38 -14.18
C LEU A 307 3.81 2.19 -15.38
N GLY A 308 4.67 2.34 -16.37
CA GLY A 308 4.32 2.89 -17.68
C GLY A 308 3.80 1.77 -18.58
N LEU A 309 2.49 1.69 -18.76
CA LEU A 309 1.91 0.72 -19.69
C LEU A 309 2.13 1.20 -21.13
N GLY A 310 2.82 0.40 -21.94
CA GLY A 310 2.97 0.60 -23.38
C GLY A 310 1.95 -0.22 -24.19
N PRO A 311 1.89 -0.04 -25.53
CA PRO A 311 1.05 -0.88 -26.38
C PRO A 311 1.61 -2.33 -26.39
N GLY A 312 0.99 -3.22 -25.61
CA GLY A 312 1.34 -4.65 -25.51
C GLY A 312 2.15 -5.03 -24.24
N GLU A 313 2.07 -6.30 -23.85
CA GLU A 313 2.67 -6.85 -22.61
C GLU A 313 4.17 -6.59 -22.47
N LYS A 314 4.92 -6.63 -23.58
CA LYS A 314 6.38 -6.44 -23.62
C LYS A 314 6.83 -4.99 -23.49
N ASN A 315 5.90 -4.03 -23.45
CA ASN A 315 6.20 -2.60 -23.39
C ASN A 315 5.87 -1.97 -22.03
N THR A 316 5.70 -2.79 -20.98
CA THR A 316 5.54 -2.28 -19.61
C THR A 316 6.89 -1.80 -19.08
N LEU A 317 7.01 -0.50 -18.86
CA LEU A 317 8.17 0.13 -18.23
C LEU A 317 7.97 0.17 -16.72
N VAL A 318 8.92 -0.40 -15.99
CA VAL A 318 8.94 -0.39 -14.53
C VAL A 318 10.06 0.52 -14.06
N SER A 319 9.71 1.51 -13.26
CA SER A 319 10.67 2.40 -12.63
C SER A 319 10.45 2.44 -11.13
N THR A 320 11.52 2.29 -10.34
CA THR A 320 11.47 2.52 -8.89
C THR A 320 11.83 3.97 -8.61
N LEU A 321 10.97 4.67 -7.88
CA LEU A 321 11.20 6.05 -7.46
C LEU A 321 11.82 6.05 -6.08
N GLU A 322 12.99 6.69 -5.97
CA GLU A 322 13.65 6.92 -4.68
C GLU A 322 13.35 8.33 -4.18
N TRP A 323 12.91 8.42 -2.93
CA TRP A 323 12.64 9.68 -2.26
C TRP A 323 13.90 10.18 -1.54
N ARG A 324 14.29 11.42 -1.80
CA ARG A 324 15.48 12.04 -1.19
C ARG A 324 15.14 13.42 -0.64
N MET A 325 15.49 13.67 0.61
CA MET A 325 15.58 15.03 1.12
C MET A 325 16.93 15.62 0.73
N TYR A 326 16.90 16.80 0.12
CA TYR A 326 18.10 17.55 -0.18
C TYR A 326 18.14 18.78 0.72
N GLU A 327 18.99 18.76 1.74
CA GLU A 327 19.36 19.99 2.43
C GLU A 327 20.25 20.78 1.48
N ARG A 328 19.81 22.00 1.11
CA ARG A 328 20.74 22.94 0.51
C ARG A 328 21.72 23.33 1.61
N THR A 329 22.88 22.70 1.66
CA THR A 329 24.08 23.36 2.16
C THR A 329 24.31 24.55 1.25
N PHE A 330 23.81 25.72 1.65
CA PHE A 330 24.36 26.95 1.15
C PHE A 330 25.82 26.91 1.57
N ALA A 331 26.72 26.73 0.60
CA ALA A 331 28.10 27.12 0.81
C ALA A 331 28.01 28.54 1.37
N THR A 332 28.52 28.74 2.58
CA THR A 332 28.89 30.06 3.04
C THR A 332 29.84 30.59 1.96
N SER A 333 29.32 31.42 1.05
CA SER A 333 30.17 32.11 0.09
C SER A 333 31.28 32.84 0.86
N PRO A 334 32.51 32.84 0.32
CA PRO A 334 33.66 33.44 0.99
C PRO A 334 33.47 34.93 1.30
#